data_AF-A0A7J9P2H6-F1
#
_entry.id   AF-A0A7J9P2H6-F1
#
_cell.length_a   1.000
_cell.length_b   1.000
_cell.length_c   1.000
_cell.angle_alpha   90.00
_cell.angle_beta   90.00
_cell.angle_gamma   90.00
#
_symmetry.space_group_name_H-M   'P 1'
#
loop_
_entity.id
_entity.type
_entity.pdbx_description
1 polymer ?
#
loop_
_entity_poly.entity_id
_entity_poly.type
_entity_poly.pdbx_seq_one_letter_code
_entity_poly.pdbx_strand_id
1 'polypeptide(L)'
;MKFLILDGYTDEPAGLGVPPYIGMYPRYAAGVLYKFKHDVDYITIDKLREELKKGYDFNRYDVVIAICGFHTPGKYLNANPATLREFVSILYNFKGLKILGGPVATKFGSSLEGGKIKDESNLKYFFDVISEGDLDAVLHDLLKNNFNPEKTDGTRLRTYDELDEFARIGAKIVKLHPNYPNIIAEIETYRGCARAFSGGCSFCTEPRRYGSPKFRNSRDIIEEVRNLYENGIKYFRIGRQPCMFSYMAKDVETTDVPVPNVLEIEKLFNGITSVSKPSVLHIDNANPSVIARHEKEGREIAKILVRHCTSGNVAAFGVESFDEKVISKNCLLTEPEDVLKAVNILNEIGGKRGENGMPYLLPGINLLSGLKGESNDTFEINYDYLKEIYDSGNILRRINIRQVVPFFGTDITVKDVEKARKRKNLFLKFKEKIRTEIDNPMLKRMLPTETILKNVLVEVKEKNDLYFGRQFGSYPILIGIAEKNVEIGKFVDMRVTGYGRRSITGKIVK
;
A
#
# COMPACT_ATOMS: atom_id res chain seq x y z
N MET A 1 -3.78 12.11 30.39
CA MET A 1 -2.63 12.52 29.57
C MET A 1 -3.13 12.85 28.18
N LYS A 2 -2.51 13.83 27.53
CA LYS A 2 -2.80 14.27 26.18
C LYS A 2 -1.75 13.74 25.22
N PHE A 3 -2.19 13.03 24.19
CA PHE A 3 -1.34 12.37 23.21
C PHE A 3 -1.40 13.10 21.87
N LEU A 4 -0.27 13.12 21.16
CA LEU A 4 -0.21 13.45 19.76
C LEU A 4 0.22 12.21 18.96
N ILE A 5 -0.62 11.78 18.02
CA ILE A 5 -0.20 10.87 16.96
C ILE A 5 0.35 11.72 15.82
N LEU A 6 1.66 11.62 15.60
CA LEU A 6 2.37 12.25 14.50
C LEU A 6 2.58 11.25 13.36
N ASP A 7 1.78 11.39 12.32
CA ASP A 7 1.78 10.49 11.16
C ASP A 7 2.75 10.99 10.07
N GLY A 8 3.92 10.36 10.02
CA GLY A 8 4.96 10.57 9.01
C GLY A 8 4.78 9.73 7.75
N TYR A 9 3.65 9.03 7.65
CA TYR A 9 3.29 8.06 6.64
C TYR A 9 4.12 6.78 6.65
N THR A 10 3.48 5.70 6.20
CA THR A 10 4.09 4.37 6.07
C THR A 10 3.80 3.76 4.71
N ASP A 11 4.77 3.06 4.12
CA ASP A 11 4.58 2.25 2.92
C ASP A 11 5.26 0.90 3.11
N GLU A 12 4.48 -0.17 3.15
CA GLU A 12 4.93 -1.54 3.36
C GLU A 12 4.46 -2.44 2.21
N PRO A 13 5.13 -3.58 1.94
CA PRO A 13 4.76 -4.49 0.85
C PRO A 13 3.27 -4.84 0.83
N ALA A 14 2.68 -5.01 2.01
CA ALA A 14 1.30 -5.38 2.17
C ALA A 14 0.35 -4.18 2.30
N GLY A 15 0.78 -2.98 2.73
CA GLY A 15 -0.14 -1.92 3.13
C GLY A 15 0.39 -0.49 2.96
N LEU A 16 -0.53 0.45 2.72
CA LEU A 16 -0.22 1.84 2.40
C LEU A 16 -0.87 2.82 3.39
N GLY A 17 -0.10 3.79 3.86
CA GLY A 17 -0.54 4.87 4.75
C GLY A 17 -0.08 6.25 4.30
N VAL A 18 0.13 6.43 3.00
CA VAL A 18 0.52 7.72 2.40
C VAL A 18 -0.72 8.34 1.72
N PRO A 19 -0.99 9.65 1.83
CA PRO A 19 -2.17 10.29 1.23
C PRO A 19 -2.44 9.88 -0.24
N PRO A 20 -3.70 9.63 -0.60
CA PRO A 20 -4.92 9.92 0.16
C PRO A 20 -5.32 8.83 1.19
N TYR A 21 -4.41 7.93 1.56
CA TYR A 21 -4.70 6.83 2.48
C TYR A 21 -4.48 7.24 3.94
N ILE A 22 -5.33 6.74 4.84
CA ILE A 22 -5.03 6.63 6.27
C ILE A 22 -4.67 5.18 6.58
N GLY A 23 -3.44 4.97 7.04
CA GLY A 23 -2.91 3.65 7.36
C GLY A 23 -3.53 3.06 8.63
N MET A 24 -3.14 1.83 8.94
CA MET A 24 -3.61 1.11 10.12
C MET A 24 -3.03 1.66 11.43
N TYR A 25 -1.74 2.04 11.45
CA TYR A 25 -1.03 2.40 12.69
C TYR A 25 -1.70 3.55 13.46
N PRO A 26 -2.05 4.71 12.83
CA PRO A 26 -2.70 5.78 13.58
C PRO A 26 -4.06 5.37 14.15
N ARG A 27 -4.82 4.56 13.41
CA ARG A 27 -6.16 4.11 13.80
C ARG A 27 -6.09 3.14 14.97
N TYR A 28 -5.23 2.14 14.90
CA TYR A 28 -5.10 1.14 15.96
C TYR A 28 -4.46 1.74 17.22
N ALA A 29 -3.44 2.59 17.08
CA ALA A 29 -2.87 3.32 18.20
C ALA A 29 -3.91 4.20 18.90
N ALA A 30 -4.70 4.97 18.13
CA ALA A 30 -5.80 5.76 18.69
C ALA A 30 -6.82 4.89 19.42
N GLY A 31 -7.16 3.72 18.86
CA GLY A 31 -8.05 2.73 19.49
C GLY A 31 -7.61 2.33 20.89
N VAL A 32 -6.32 2.02 21.06
CA VAL A 32 -5.74 1.72 22.37
C VAL A 32 -5.86 2.93 23.31
N LEU A 33 -5.45 4.11 22.86
CA LEU A 33 -5.49 5.33 23.69
C LEU A 33 -6.92 5.67 24.16
N TYR A 34 -7.89 5.53 23.27
CA TYR A 34 -9.30 5.75 23.59
C TYR A 34 -9.86 4.70 24.55
N LYS A 35 -9.42 3.44 24.46
CA LYS A 35 -9.78 2.40 25.44
C LYS A 35 -9.35 2.79 26.86
N PHE A 36 -8.18 3.41 27.01
CA PHE A 36 -7.69 3.94 28.29
C PHE A 36 -8.17 5.36 28.61
N LYS A 37 -9.15 5.88 27.87
CA LYS A 37 -9.79 7.19 28.09
C LYS A 37 -8.80 8.36 28.05
N HIS A 38 -7.84 8.32 27.13
CA HIS A 38 -6.91 9.43 26.89
C HIS A 38 -7.39 10.37 25.79
N ASP A 39 -6.97 11.63 25.89
CA ASP A 39 -7.19 12.65 24.87
C ASP A 39 -6.14 12.48 23.77
N VAL A 40 -6.60 12.44 22.51
CA VAL A 40 -5.75 12.14 21.35
C VAL A 40 -5.95 13.20 20.29
N ASP A 41 -4.89 13.92 19.96
CA ASP A 41 -4.79 14.73 18.75
C ASP A 41 -4.02 13.94 17.67
N TYR A 42 -4.27 14.28 16.41
CA TYR A 42 -3.63 13.69 15.24
C TYR A 42 -3.15 14.78 14.30
N ILE A 43 -1.96 14.60 13.73
CA ILE A 43 -1.45 15.48 12.68
C ILE A 43 -0.57 14.69 11.71
N THR A 44 -0.69 14.96 10.41
CA THR A 44 0.23 14.44 9.41
C THR A 44 1.51 15.27 9.37
N ILE A 45 2.62 14.68 8.91
CA ILE A 45 3.90 15.41 8.81
C ILE A 45 3.79 16.63 7.89
N ASP A 46 3.08 16.54 6.77
CA ASP A 46 2.93 17.68 5.86
C ASP A 46 2.18 18.83 6.55
N LYS A 47 1.10 18.51 7.28
CA LYS A 47 0.36 19.52 8.03
C LYS A 47 1.20 20.09 9.18
N LEU A 48 1.95 19.25 9.88
CA LEU A 48 2.85 19.70 10.94
C LEU A 48 3.90 20.68 10.41
N ARG A 49 4.51 20.43 9.24
CA ARG A 49 5.49 21.35 8.64
C ARG A 49 4.90 22.74 8.37
N GLU A 50 3.61 22.83 8.05
CA GLU A 50 2.92 24.12 7.93
C GLU A 50 2.71 24.79 9.28
N GLU A 51 2.26 24.04 10.28
CA GLU A 51 1.96 24.57 11.61
C GLU A 51 3.22 24.93 12.41
N LEU A 52 4.35 24.24 12.18
CA LEU A 52 5.64 24.61 12.76
C LEU A 52 6.04 26.06 12.38
N LYS A 53 5.73 26.50 11.16
CA LYS A 53 5.96 27.89 10.73
C LYS A 53 5.12 28.91 11.49
N LYS A 54 4.04 28.45 12.15
CA LYS A 54 3.12 29.26 12.96
C LYS A 54 3.39 29.12 14.46
N GLY A 55 4.47 28.45 14.86
CA GLY A 55 4.82 28.25 16.27
C GLY A 55 4.06 27.11 16.95
N TYR A 56 3.81 26.00 16.25
CA TYR A 56 3.16 24.82 16.82
C TYR A 56 3.82 24.37 18.14
N ASP A 57 3.05 24.41 19.22
CA ASP A 57 3.53 24.06 20.56
C ASP A 57 3.31 22.57 20.86
N PHE A 58 4.41 21.86 21.10
CA PHE A 58 4.38 20.47 21.54
C PHE A 58 4.18 20.33 23.05
N ASN A 59 4.42 21.37 23.85
CA ASN A 59 4.35 21.28 25.33
C ASN A 59 2.93 21.07 25.86
N ARG A 60 1.91 21.22 25.01
CA ARG A 60 0.53 20.83 25.31
C ARG A 60 0.29 19.31 25.36
N TYR A 61 1.28 18.51 24.98
CA TYR A 61 1.19 17.05 24.95
C TYR A 61 2.11 16.43 25.99
N ASP A 62 1.63 15.38 26.65
CA ASP A 62 2.45 14.57 27.55
C ASP A 62 3.24 13.49 26.78
N VAL A 63 2.68 13.03 25.66
CA VAL A 63 3.24 11.93 24.86
C VAL A 63 3.11 12.23 23.36
N VAL A 64 4.18 11.97 22.60
CA VAL A 64 4.15 11.98 21.13
C VAL A 64 4.46 10.57 20.60
N ILE A 65 3.56 10.06 19.76
CA ILE A 65 3.72 8.81 19.03
C ILE A 65 4.09 9.15 17.59
N ALA A 66 5.36 8.94 17.23
CA ALA A 66 5.89 9.20 15.90
C ALA A 66 5.82 7.92 15.06
N ILE A 67 5.08 7.96 13.94
CA ILE A 67 4.85 6.81 13.07
C ILE A 67 5.47 7.10 11.71
N CYS A 68 6.49 6.35 11.28
CA CYS A 68 6.97 6.44 9.91
C CYS A 68 7.69 5.16 9.45
N GLY A 69 7.98 5.09 8.14
CA GLY A 69 8.91 4.11 7.59
C GLY A 69 8.43 3.45 6.31
N PHE A 70 9.39 2.97 5.53
CA PHE A 70 9.21 2.56 4.14
C PHE A 70 9.96 1.25 3.87
N HIS A 71 9.19 0.21 3.55
CA HIS A 71 9.67 -1.04 2.98
C HIS A 71 9.43 -1.12 1.47
N THR A 72 8.67 -0.17 0.92
CA THR A 72 8.32 -0.09 -0.52
C THR A 72 8.46 1.34 -1.03
N PRO A 73 9.69 1.84 -1.23
CA PRO A 73 9.92 3.24 -1.59
C PRO A 73 9.25 3.65 -2.91
N GLY A 74 8.65 4.84 -2.91
CA GLY A 74 7.93 5.40 -4.05
C GLY A 74 8.02 6.92 -4.12
N LYS A 75 7.45 7.47 -5.20
CA LYS A 75 7.17 8.91 -5.31
C LYS A 75 5.67 9.13 -5.15
N TYR A 76 5.29 10.13 -4.38
CA TYR A 76 3.91 10.46 -4.07
C TYR A 76 3.58 11.85 -4.60
N LEU A 77 2.33 12.08 -4.99
CA LEU A 77 1.92 13.32 -5.64
C LEU A 77 1.86 14.49 -4.64
N ASN A 78 1.16 14.28 -3.53
CA ASN A 78 0.81 15.32 -2.54
C ASN A 78 1.35 15.03 -1.13
N ALA A 79 2.36 14.18 -1.02
CA ALA A 79 2.86 13.74 0.27
C ALA A 79 4.38 13.69 0.26
N ASN A 80 4.99 14.24 1.30
CA ASN A 80 6.42 14.13 1.53
C ASN A 80 6.63 13.37 2.85
N PRO A 81 6.82 12.05 2.80
CA PRO A 81 7.06 11.28 4.01
C PRO A 81 8.16 11.80 4.93
N ALA A 82 7.97 11.54 6.23
CA ALA A 82 8.96 11.87 7.24
C ALA A 82 10.13 10.89 7.23
N THR A 83 11.31 11.37 7.60
CA THR A 83 12.44 10.51 7.96
C THR A 83 12.59 10.41 9.48
N LEU A 84 13.23 9.34 9.96
CA LEU A 84 13.54 9.22 11.40
C LEU A 84 14.36 10.42 11.89
N ARG A 85 15.34 10.86 11.10
CA ARG A 85 16.16 12.03 11.39
C ARG A 85 15.33 13.31 11.52
N GLU A 86 14.31 13.48 10.66
CA GLU A 86 13.41 14.62 10.75
C GLU A 86 12.60 14.60 12.05
N PHE A 87 12.09 13.44 12.47
CA PHE A 87 11.40 13.33 13.76
C PHE A 87 12.31 13.63 14.94
N VAL A 88 13.55 13.14 14.96
CA VAL A 88 14.53 13.49 15.99
C VAL A 88 14.74 15.02 16.04
N SER A 89 14.85 15.67 14.88
CA SER A 89 15.00 17.12 14.78
C SER A 89 13.78 17.88 15.31
N ILE A 90 12.58 17.48 14.89
CA ILE A 90 11.30 18.11 15.28
C ILE A 90 11.06 17.98 16.78
N LEU A 91 11.35 16.81 17.36
CA LEU A 91 11.04 16.48 18.74
C LEU A 91 12.20 16.75 19.71
N TYR A 92 13.31 17.32 19.25
CA TYR A 92 14.54 17.49 20.05
C TYR A 92 14.30 18.21 21.39
N ASN A 93 13.47 19.26 21.38
CA ASN A 93 13.15 20.04 22.57
C ASN A 93 11.95 19.50 23.36
N PHE A 94 11.23 18.50 22.84
CA PHE A 94 10.06 17.93 23.49
C PHE A 94 10.49 17.11 24.72
N LYS A 95 9.93 17.45 25.89
CA LYS A 95 10.30 16.83 27.18
C LYS A 95 9.39 15.67 27.58
N GLY A 96 8.23 15.51 26.95
CA GLY A 96 7.35 14.37 27.19
C GLY A 96 7.87 13.07 26.61
N LEU A 97 7.09 12.01 26.82
CA LEU A 97 7.41 10.65 26.40
C LEU A 97 7.32 10.52 24.87
N LYS A 98 8.32 9.92 24.26
CA LYS A 98 8.45 9.74 22.80
C LYS A 98 8.36 8.27 22.46
N ILE A 99 7.40 7.91 21.62
CA ILE A 99 7.17 6.54 21.17
C ILE A 99 7.40 6.48 19.66
N LEU A 100 8.24 5.54 19.20
CA LEU A 100 8.49 5.31 17.79
C LEU A 100 7.73 4.07 17.30
N GLY A 101 6.96 4.22 16.23
CA GLY A 101 6.27 3.13 15.55
C GLY A 101 6.42 3.17 14.03
N GLY A 102 5.80 2.20 13.37
CA GLY A 102 5.89 2.01 11.91
C GLY A 102 7.14 1.23 11.48
N PRO A 103 7.36 1.06 10.17
CA PRO A 103 8.43 0.20 9.65
C PRO A 103 9.84 0.59 10.10
N VAL A 104 10.08 1.88 10.36
CA VAL A 104 11.40 2.36 10.79
C VAL A 104 11.78 1.87 12.19
N ALA A 105 10.79 1.61 13.05
CA ALA A 105 11.02 1.09 14.39
C ALA A 105 11.59 -0.33 14.33
N THR A 106 11.18 -1.12 13.33
CA THR A 106 11.58 -2.52 13.18
C THR A 106 13.09 -2.72 12.97
N LYS A 107 13.58 -3.92 13.28
CA LYS A 107 14.96 -4.35 13.01
C LYS A 107 15.35 -4.36 11.52
N PHE A 108 14.39 -4.35 10.60
CA PHE A 108 14.63 -4.42 9.16
C PHE A 108 15.17 -3.10 8.57
N GLY A 109 15.04 -1.99 9.32
CA GLY A 109 15.34 -0.65 8.85
C GLY A 109 14.26 -0.10 7.92
N SER A 110 14.54 1.03 7.29
CA SER A 110 13.60 1.74 6.41
C SER A 110 14.38 2.47 5.31
N SER A 111 13.78 2.61 4.13
CA SER A 111 14.36 3.40 3.05
C SER A 111 13.31 4.05 2.17
N LEU A 112 13.48 5.36 1.93
CA LEU A 112 12.71 6.13 0.94
C LEU A 112 13.24 5.96 -0.49
N GLU A 113 14.38 5.29 -0.68
CA GLU A 113 15.03 5.14 -1.98
C GLU A 113 15.31 3.66 -2.28
N GLY A 114 14.85 3.19 -3.44
CA GLY A 114 15.19 1.86 -3.96
C GLY A 114 16.70 1.70 -4.16
N GLY A 115 17.23 0.50 -3.95
CA GLY A 115 18.66 0.23 -4.17
C GLY A 115 19.58 0.76 -3.07
N LYS A 116 19.07 1.19 -1.92
CA LYS A 116 19.87 1.69 -0.81
C LYS A 116 19.17 1.51 0.52
N ILE A 117 19.96 1.25 1.57
CA ILE A 117 19.54 1.33 2.96
C ILE A 117 20.62 2.05 3.76
N LYS A 118 20.24 2.71 4.85
CA LYS A 118 21.15 3.27 5.84
C LYS A 118 20.86 2.64 7.18
N ASP A 119 21.89 2.39 7.97
CA ASP A 119 21.73 2.05 9.36
C ASP A 119 21.47 3.34 10.16
N GLU A 120 20.27 3.44 10.73
CA GLU A 120 19.83 4.56 11.56
C GLU A 120 19.53 4.12 13.00
N SER A 121 20.06 2.95 13.43
CA SER A 121 19.79 2.37 14.74
C SER A 121 20.12 3.33 15.89
N ASN A 122 21.20 4.12 15.76
CA ASN A 122 21.57 5.12 16.75
C ASN A 122 20.51 6.22 16.97
N LEU A 123 19.73 6.55 15.94
CA LEU A 123 18.66 7.56 16.06
C LEU A 123 17.45 7.02 16.81
N LYS A 124 17.27 5.69 16.89
CA LYS A 124 16.14 5.10 17.61
C LYS A 124 16.23 5.32 19.11
N TYR A 125 17.43 5.36 19.69
CA TYR A 125 17.66 5.62 21.13
C TYR A 125 17.22 7.01 21.59
N PHE A 126 16.86 7.90 20.66
CA PHE A 126 16.23 9.18 21.00
C PHE A 126 14.80 9.01 21.55
N PHE A 127 14.15 7.88 21.24
CA PHE A 127 12.78 7.59 21.68
C PHE A 127 12.81 6.75 22.95
N ASP A 128 11.90 7.06 23.88
CA ASP A 128 11.80 6.38 25.16
C ASP A 128 11.23 4.96 25.01
N VAL A 129 10.36 4.75 24.01
CA VAL A 129 9.79 3.44 23.65
C VAL A 129 9.91 3.22 22.14
N ILE A 130 10.47 2.09 21.74
CA ILE A 130 10.59 1.68 20.32
C ILE A 130 9.71 0.45 20.10
N SER A 131 8.68 0.59 19.27
CA SER A 131 7.79 -0.52 18.91
C SER A 131 8.33 -1.26 17.69
N GLU A 132 9.25 -2.21 17.90
CA GLU A 132 9.67 -3.14 16.85
C GLU A 132 8.57 -4.13 16.44
N GLY A 133 7.70 -4.49 17.39
CA GLY A 133 6.52 -5.34 17.20
C GLY A 133 5.33 -4.58 16.61
N ASP A 134 4.15 -4.81 17.15
CA ASP A 134 2.92 -4.11 16.78
C ASP A 134 2.69 -2.92 17.71
N LEU A 135 2.60 -1.71 17.14
CA LEU A 135 2.49 -0.46 17.91
C LEU A 135 1.33 -0.45 18.90
N ASP A 136 0.19 -0.98 18.51
CA ASP A 136 -1.00 -1.08 19.35
C ASP A 136 -0.81 -2.05 20.52
N ALA A 137 -0.12 -3.18 20.32
CA ALA A 137 0.19 -4.11 21.41
C ALA A 137 1.19 -3.50 22.41
N VAL A 138 2.26 -2.89 21.90
CA VAL A 138 3.30 -2.23 22.70
C VAL A 138 2.69 -1.07 23.50
N LEU A 139 1.84 -0.25 22.87
CA LEU A 139 1.11 0.83 23.55
C LEU A 139 0.18 0.30 24.63
N HIS A 140 -0.56 -0.78 24.37
CA HIS A 140 -1.48 -1.37 25.32
C HIS A 140 -0.75 -1.87 26.57
N ASP A 141 0.40 -2.53 26.40
CA ASP A 141 1.21 -3.02 27.51
C ASP A 141 1.88 -1.86 28.27
N LEU A 142 2.38 -0.83 27.57
CA LEU A 142 2.91 0.39 28.19
C LEU A 142 1.87 1.08 29.09
N LEU A 143 0.64 1.20 28.62
CA LEU A 143 -0.46 1.82 29.36
C LEU A 143 -0.87 0.98 30.57
N LYS A 144 -0.95 -0.35 30.43
CA LYS A 144 -1.17 -1.27 31.56
C LYS A 144 -0.08 -1.17 32.62
N ASN A 145 1.16 -0.91 32.20
CA ASN A 145 2.32 -0.77 33.07
C ASN A 145 2.54 0.66 33.57
N ASN A 146 1.52 1.52 33.53
CA ASN A 146 1.56 2.91 34.00
C ASN A 146 2.72 3.72 33.39
N PHE A 147 2.91 3.60 32.07
CA PHE A 147 3.94 4.33 31.32
C PHE A 147 5.39 3.98 31.69
N ASN A 148 5.65 2.79 32.25
CA ASN A 148 7.00 2.35 32.54
C ASN A 148 7.65 1.70 31.29
N PRO A 149 8.66 2.33 30.64
CA PRO A 149 9.30 1.78 29.44
C PRO A 149 10.09 0.50 29.73
N GLU A 150 10.70 0.38 30.91
CA GLU A 150 11.51 -0.79 31.30
C GLU A 150 10.68 -2.07 31.45
N LYS A 151 9.37 -1.92 31.70
CA LYS A 151 8.40 -3.03 31.77
C LYS A 151 7.66 -3.26 30.46
N THR A 152 8.03 -2.56 29.39
CA THR A 152 7.35 -2.62 28.10
C THR A 152 8.20 -3.38 27.10
N ASP A 153 7.71 -4.53 26.62
CA ASP A 153 8.35 -5.29 25.55
C ASP A 153 8.09 -4.62 24.19
N GLY A 154 9.11 -3.95 23.64
CA GLY A 154 9.05 -3.32 22.32
C GLY A 154 8.86 -4.30 21.16
N THR A 155 9.04 -5.61 21.37
CA THR A 155 8.90 -6.66 20.33
C THR A 155 7.52 -7.33 20.32
N ARG A 156 6.62 -6.91 21.21
CA ARG A 156 5.29 -7.49 21.39
C ARG A 156 4.49 -7.53 20.09
N LEU A 157 3.99 -8.72 19.75
CA LEU A 157 3.01 -8.92 18.68
C LEU A 157 1.61 -9.12 19.27
N ARG A 158 0.62 -8.43 18.72
CA ARG A 158 -0.79 -8.55 19.12
C ARG A 158 -1.42 -9.86 18.64
N THR A 159 -2.54 -10.26 19.24
CA THR A 159 -3.50 -11.17 18.61
C THR A 159 -4.53 -10.38 17.79
N TYR A 160 -5.38 -11.06 17.00
CA TYR A 160 -6.50 -10.36 16.35
C TYR A 160 -7.67 -10.10 17.28
N ASP A 161 -7.82 -10.86 18.36
CA ASP A 161 -8.81 -10.59 19.39
C ASP A 161 -8.52 -9.25 20.08
N GLU A 162 -7.23 -8.96 20.34
CA GLU A 162 -6.79 -7.63 20.80
C GLU A 162 -7.08 -6.55 19.75
N LEU A 163 -6.77 -6.84 18.48
CA LEU A 163 -6.95 -5.86 17.41
C LEU A 163 -8.41 -5.46 17.21
N ASP A 164 -9.37 -6.38 17.27
CA ASP A 164 -10.79 -6.08 16.97
C ASP A 164 -11.28 -4.88 17.77
N GLU A 165 -11.05 -4.88 19.08
CA GLU A 165 -11.47 -3.79 19.95
C GLU A 165 -10.78 -2.48 19.57
N PHE A 166 -9.47 -2.51 19.33
CA PHE A 166 -8.70 -1.30 18.98
C PHE A 166 -9.12 -0.74 17.62
N ALA A 167 -9.34 -1.58 16.62
CA ALA A 167 -9.75 -1.18 15.29
C ALA A 167 -11.14 -0.50 15.30
N ARG A 168 -12.10 -1.06 16.05
CA ARG A 168 -13.45 -0.49 16.19
C ARG A 168 -13.44 0.86 16.89
N ILE A 169 -12.81 0.94 18.07
CA ILE A 169 -12.76 2.20 18.85
C ILE A 169 -11.94 3.27 18.12
N GLY A 170 -10.86 2.86 17.45
CA GLY A 170 -9.94 3.71 16.74
C GLY A 170 -10.53 4.38 15.50
N ALA A 171 -11.62 3.84 14.95
CA ALA A 171 -12.25 4.33 13.71
C ALA A 171 -12.56 5.84 13.73
N LYS A 172 -12.88 6.41 14.90
CA LYS A 172 -13.22 7.84 15.02
C LYS A 172 -12.04 8.80 14.77
N ILE A 173 -10.78 8.34 14.84
CA ILE A 173 -9.60 9.22 14.62
C ILE A 173 -9.58 9.84 13.22
N VAL A 174 -10.23 9.20 12.25
CA VAL A 174 -10.30 9.65 10.85
C VAL A 174 -10.81 11.09 10.72
N LYS A 175 -11.67 11.54 11.64
CA LYS A 175 -12.24 12.90 11.67
C LYS A 175 -11.19 13.98 11.92
N LEU A 176 -10.04 13.62 12.49
CA LEU A 176 -8.92 14.52 12.73
C LEU A 176 -7.96 14.59 11.53
N HIS A 177 -8.12 13.74 10.51
CA HIS A 177 -7.22 13.76 9.36
C HIS A 177 -7.40 15.07 8.56
N PRO A 178 -6.32 15.76 8.15
CA PRO A 178 -6.40 17.04 7.41
C PRO A 178 -7.20 17.02 6.10
N ASN A 179 -7.44 15.83 5.56
CA ASN A 179 -8.12 15.59 4.29
C ASN A 179 -9.50 14.94 4.48
N TYR A 180 -9.97 14.78 5.72
CA TYR A 180 -11.29 14.22 6.01
C TYR A 180 -12.40 15.05 5.32
N PRO A 181 -13.44 14.42 4.73
CA PRO A 181 -13.70 12.97 4.65
C PRO A 181 -13.07 12.28 3.43
N ASN A 182 -12.28 13.00 2.62
CA ASN A 182 -11.68 12.54 1.37
C ASN A 182 -10.39 11.75 1.65
N ILE A 183 -10.51 10.65 2.38
CA ILE A 183 -9.43 9.71 2.66
C ILE A 183 -9.85 8.26 2.43
N ILE A 184 -8.90 7.43 2.03
CA ILE A 184 -9.07 5.99 1.83
C ILE A 184 -8.62 5.28 3.09
N ALA A 185 -9.52 4.56 3.75
CA ALA A 185 -9.15 3.68 4.86
C ALA A 185 -8.53 2.39 4.32
N GLU A 186 -7.27 2.15 4.68
CA GLU A 186 -6.61 0.86 4.43
C GLU A 186 -7.07 -0.14 5.51
N ILE A 187 -7.68 -1.24 5.09
CA ILE A 187 -8.28 -2.24 5.99
C ILE A 187 -7.47 -3.52 5.96
N GLU A 188 -6.87 -3.88 7.10
CA GLU A 188 -6.11 -5.12 7.23
C GLU A 188 -7.01 -6.34 7.20
N THR A 189 -6.68 -7.35 6.40
CA THR A 189 -7.37 -8.64 6.43
C THR A 189 -6.54 -9.73 7.09
N TYR A 190 -5.23 -9.77 6.83
CA TYR A 190 -4.33 -10.75 7.39
C TYR A 190 -2.87 -10.35 7.20
N ARG A 191 -1.96 -10.90 8.01
CA ARG A 191 -0.51 -10.66 7.92
C ARG A 191 0.26 -11.95 7.79
N GLY A 192 1.52 -11.86 7.38
CA GLY A 192 2.32 -13.02 7.02
C GLY A 192 2.02 -13.51 5.61
N CYS A 193 2.78 -14.50 5.15
CA CYS A 193 2.74 -14.94 3.76
C CYS A 193 2.89 -16.45 3.67
N ALA A 194 2.12 -17.11 2.80
CA ALA A 194 2.24 -18.56 2.56
C ALA A 194 3.66 -18.95 2.12
N ARG A 195 4.37 -18.02 1.47
CA ARG A 195 5.80 -18.16 1.13
C ARG A 195 6.71 -18.40 2.33
N ALA A 196 6.27 -18.21 3.56
CA ALA A 196 7.02 -18.60 4.75
C ALA A 196 7.35 -20.10 4.74
N PHE A 197 6.50 -20.93 4.12
CA PHE A 197 6.74 -22.36 3.92
C PHE A 197 8.07 -22.63 3.18
N SER A 198 8.35 -21.91 2.09
CA SER A 198 9.63 -22.02 1.36
C SER A 198 10.71 -21.00 1.78
N GLY A 199 10.54 -20.33 2.92
CA GLY A 199 11.51 -19.36 3.46
C GLY A 199 11.39 -17.92 2.94
N GLY A 200 10.44 -17.66 2.03
CA GLY A 200 10.11 -16.34 1.50
C GLY A 200 10.97 -15.87 0.33
N CYS A 201 10.51 -14.83 -0.36
CA CYS A 201 11.33 -14.15 -1.38
C CYS A 201 12.56 -13.51 -0.72
N SER A 202 13.70 -13.53 -1.42
CA SER A 202 15.02 -13.12 -0.89
C SER A 202 15.09 -11.70 -0.32
N PHE A 203 14.15 -10.83 -0.68
CA PHE A 203 14.11 -9.41 -0.29
C PHE A 203 12.93 -9.06 0.62
N CYS A 204 11.99 -9.98 0.85
CA CYS A 204 10.72 -9.66 1.49
C CYS A 204 10.83 -9.69 3.02
N THR A 205 10.37 -8.64 3.68
CA THR A 205 10.34 -8.54 5.14
C THR A 205 9.13 -9.24 5.74
N GLU A 206 8.04 -9.39 5.00
CA GLU A 206 6.75 -9.93 5.50
C GLU A 206 6.84 -11.36 6.09
N PRO A 207 7.33 -12.39 5.37
CA PRO A 207 7.45 -13.73 5.93
C PRO A 207 8.51 -13.80 7.05
N ARG A 208 9.54 -12.95 6.99
CA ARG A 208 10.57 -12.84 8.04
C ARG A 208 10.05 -12.20 9.32
N ARG A 209 9.02 -11.35 9.21
CA ARG A 209 8.42 -10.64 10.34
C ARG A 209 7.30 -11.44 11.00
N TYR A 210 6.40 -12.04 10.20
CA TYR A 210 5.18 -12.65 10.75
C TYR A 210 5.08 -14.16 10.53
N GLY A 211 5.93 -14.76 9.69
CA GLY A 211 5.84 -16.17 9.32
C GLY A 211 4.62 -16.48 8.45
N SER A 212 4.00 -17.63 8.72
CA SER A 212 2.81 -18.10 8.01
C SER A 212 1.62 -17.16 8.20
N PRO A 213 0.65 -17.15 7.26
CA PRO A 213 -0.50 -16.26 7.32
C PRO A 213 -1.32 -16.42 8.61
N LYS A 214 -1.66 -15.29 9.23
CA LYS A 214 -2.64 -15.21 10.32
C LYS A 214 -3.78 -14.32 9.86
N PHE A 215 -5.01 -14.84 9.84
CA PHE A 215 -6.20 -14.17 9.31
C PHE A 215 -7.05 -13.50 10.39
N ARG A 216 -7.58 -12.31 10.08
CA ARG A 216 -8.68 -11.71 10.85
C ARG A 216 -10.01 -12.33 10.46
N ASN A 217 -10.92 -12.47 11.40
CA ASN A 217 -12.28 -12.89 11.10
C ASN A 217 -12.99 -11.86 10.22
N SER A 218 -13.77 -12.34 9.24
CA SER A 218 -14.56 -11.48 8.36
C SER A 218 -15.54 -10.59 9.15
N ARG A 219 -16.16 -11.11 10.22
CA ARG A 219 -17.08 -10.36 11.09
C ARG A 219 -16.45 -9.09 11.65
N ASP A 220 -15.22 -9.20 12.15
CA ASP A 220 -14.52 -8.12 12.85
C ASP A 220 -14.03 -7.07 11.84
N ILE A 221 -13.62 -7.50 10.64
CA ILE A 221 -13.31 -6.59 9.52
C ILE A 221 -14.57 -5.80 9.10
N ILE A 222 -15.70 -6.49 8.95
CA ILE A 222 -16.98 -5.86 8.58
C ILE A 222 -17.39 -4.83 9.63
N GLU A 223 -17.22 -5.13 10.91
CA GLU A 223 -17.53 -4.20 12.01
C GLU A 223 -16.61 -2.98 12.00
N GLU A 224 -15.30 -3.15 11.76
CA GLU A 224 -14.39 -2.02 11.56
C GLU A 224 -14.85 -1.11 10.40
N VAL A 225 -15.23 -1.70 9.27
CA VAL A 225 -15.74 -0.96 8.10
C VAL A 225 -17.03 -0.21 8.45
N ARG A 226 -17.97 -0.83 9.18
CA ARG A 226 -19.19 -0.15 9.67
C ARG A 226 -18.82 1.08 10.50
N ASN A 227 -17.94 0.92 11.49
CA ASN A 227 -17.55 2.02 12.39
C ASN A 227 -16.86 3.15 11.62
N LEU A 228 -16.03 2.84 10.63
CA LEU A 228 -15.41 3.84 9.76
C LEU A 228 -16.46 4.56 8.89
N TYR A 229 -17.42 3.82 8.33
CA TYR A 229 -18.51 4.36 7.52
C TYR A 229 -19.41 5.31 8.32
N GLU A 230 -19.78 4.93 9.54
CA GLU A 230 -20.53 5.77 10.48
C GLU A 230 -19.75 7.02 10.90
N ASN A 231 -18.41 6.96 10.87
CA ASN A 231 -17.55 8.13 11.06
C ASN A 231 -17.31 8.94 9.77
N GLY A 232 -17.99 8.62 8.66
CA GLY A 232 -18.05 9.40 7.42
C GLY A 232 -17.08 8.97 6.33
N ILE A 233 -16.34 7.86 6.51
CA ILE A 233 -15.45 7.33 5.48
C ILE A 233 -16.27 6.62 4.40
N LYS A 234 -15.97 6.94 3.14
CA LYS A 234 -16.64 6.34 1.96
C LYS A 234 -15.71 5.55 1.05
N TYR A 235 -14.41 5.59 1.32
CA TYR A 235 -13.40 5.01 0.44
C TYR A 235 -12.59 3.98 1.22
N PHE A 236 -12.58 2.75 0.74
CA PHE A 236 -11.94 1.62 1.39
C PHE A 236 -11.02 0.90 0.42
N ARG A 237 -9.87 0.48 0.92
CA ARG A 237 -9.00 -0.49 0.27
C ARG A 237 -8.79 -1.64 1.22
N ILE A 238 -9.24 -2.82 0.80
CA ILE A 238 -9.06 -4.07 1.53
C ILE A 238 -7.65 -4.57 1.22
N GLY A 239 -6.74 -4.28 2.14
CA GLY A 239 -5.30 -4.29 1.95
C GLY A 239 -4.59 -4.73 3.21
N ARG A 240 -3.32 -4.35 3.35
CA ARG A 240 -2.44 -4.94 4.38
C ARG A 240 -2.48 -6.47 4.35
N GLN A 241 -2.32 -7.04 3.14
CA GLN A 241 -2.04 -8.46 2.97
C GLN A 241 -1.19 -8.73 1.71
N PRO A 242 -0.43 -9.86 1.65
CA PRO A 242 0.32 -10.22 0.45
C PRO A 242 -0.52 -10.75 -0.73
N CYS A 243 -1.72 -11.29 -0.48
CA CYS A 243 -2.57 -11.83 -1.54
C CYS A 243 -4.05 -11.88 -1.11
N MET A 244 -4.91 -11.06 -1.71
CA MET A 244 -6.35 -11.07 -1.43
C MET A 244 -6.99 -12.43 -1.74
N PHE A 245 -6.56 -13.10 -2.81
CA PHE A 245 -7.05 -14.41 -3.20
C PHE A 245 -6.67 -15.52 -2.22
N SER A 246 -5.77 -15.24 -1.27
CA SER A 246 -5.37 -16.16 -0.21
C SER A 246 -6.03 -15.85 1.14
N TYR A 247 -6.95 -14.88 1.22
CA TYR A 247 -7.69 -14.62 2.46
C TYR A 247 -8.46 -15.87 2.90
N MET A 248 -8.22 -16.31 4.14
CA MET A 248 -8.79 -17.54 4.73
C MET A 248 -8.55 -18.82 3.91
N ALA A 249 -7.51 -18.83 3.07
CA ALA A 249 -7.15 -19.99 2.26
C ALA A 249 -6.73 -21.18 3.13
N LYS A 250 -6.85 -22.38 2.56
CA LYS A 250 -6.50 -23.64 3.22
C LYS A 250 -5.01 -23.93 3.00
N ASP A 251 -4.41 -24.70 3.91
CA ASP A 251 -3.05 -25.26 3.75
C ASP A 251 -1.94 -24.18 3.68
N VAL A 252 -2.18 -23.00 4.25
CA VAL A 252 -1.29 -21.83 4.17
C VAL A 252 0.06 -22.00 4.87
N GLU A 253 0.21 -23.06 5.66
CA GLU A 253 1.46 -23.42 6.34
C GLU A 253 2.25 -24.52 5.62
N THR A 254 1.63 -25.18 4.63
CA THR A 254 2.18 -26.39 3.99
C THR A 254 2.39 -26.24 2.49
N THR A 255 2.03 -25.10 1.90
CA THR A 255 2.25 -24.80 0.49
C THR A 255 2.38 -23.30 0.24
N ASP A 256 3.19 -22.95 -0.76
CA ASP A 256 3.31 -21.57 -1.28
C ASP A 256 2.10 -21.12 -2.10
N VAL A 257 1.28 -22.08 -2.56
CA VAL A 257 0.11 -21.87 -3.42
C VAL A 257 -1.14 -22.44 -2.73
N PRO A 258 -1.59 -21.85 -1.62
CA PRO A 258 -2.72 -22.37 -0.84
C PRO A 258 -4.02 -22.33 -1.65
N VAL A 259 -4.92 -23.26 -1.36
CA VAL A 259 -6.22 -23.36 -2.03
C VAL A 259 -7.11 -22.18 -1.58
N PRO A 260 -7.56 -21.30 -2.49
CA PRO A 260 -8.39 -20.16 -2.12
C PRO A 260 -9.70 -20.57 -1.45
N ASN A 261 -10.17 -19.75 -0.51
CA ASN A 261 -11.44 -19.95 0.16
C ASN A 261 -12.49 -18.97 -0.37
N VAL A 262 -13.15 -19.38 -1.46
CA VAL A 262 -14.15 -18.57 -2.17
C VAL A 262 -15.29 -18.12 -1.25
N LEU A 263 -15.74 -18.99 -0.33
CA LEU A 263 -16.85 -18.71 0.57
C LEU A 263 -16.53 -17.59 1.57
N GLU A 264 -15.33 -17.60 2.16
CA GLU A 264 -14.94 -16.55 3.10
C GLU A 264 -14.70 -15.21 2.40
N ILE A 265 -14.25 -15.22 1.14
CA ILE A 265 -14.13 -14.01 0.33
C ILE A 265 -15.52 -13.45 -0.01
N GLU A 266 -16.48 -14.28 -0.45
CA GLU A 266 -17.86 -13.83 -0.68
C GLU A 266 -18.46 -13.24 0.59
N LYS A 267 -18.31 -13.94 1.72
CA LYS A 267 -18.80 -13.50 3.03
C LYS A 267 -18.21 -12.14 3.43
N LEU A 268 -16.91 -11.94 3.24
CA LEU A 268 -16.24 -10.67 3.55
C LEU A 268 -16.80 -9.52 2.69
N PHE A 269 -16.81 -9.67 1.36
CA PHE A 269 -17.20 -8.57 0.47
C PHE A 269 -18.70 -8.29 0.50
N ASN A 270 -19.56 -9.31 0.57
CA ASN A 270 -20.98 -9.14 0.78
C ASN A 270 -21.28 -8.50 2.14
N GLY A 271 -20.54 -8.88 3.19
CA GLY A 271 -20.64 -8.28 4.50
C GLY A 271 -20.29 -6.79 4.49
N ILE A 272 -19.19 -6.42 3.85
CA ILE A 272 -18.75 -5.03 3.69
C ILE A 272 -19.82 -4.18 2.98
N THR A 273 -20.36 -4.68 1.86
CA THR A 273 -21.38 -3.95 1.08
C THR A 273 -22.76 -3.93 1.77
N SER A 274 -23.01 -4.82 2.73
CA SER A 274 -24.24 -4.80 3.54
C SER A 274 -24.25 -3.73 4.64
N VAL A 275 -23.06 -3.38 5.18
CA VAL A 275 -22.93 -2.39 6.27
C VAL A 275 -22.47 -1.02 5.80
N SER A 276 -22.09 -0.89 4.53
CA SER A 276 -21.58 0.35 3.95
C SER A 276 -22.00 0.49 2.49
N LYS A 277 -22.07 1.73 2.00
CA LYS A 277 -22.22 2.04 0.57
C LYS A 277 -20.96 2.77 0.10
N PRO A 278 -19.87 2.04 -0.14
CA PRO A 278 -18.58 2.65 -0.42
C PRO A 278 -18.61 3.32 -1.80
N SER A 279 -18.09 4.55 -1.88
CA SER A 279 -17.82 5.22 -3.16
C SER A 279 -16.60 4.64 -3.86
N VAL A 280 -15.69 4.04 -3.09
CA VAL A 280 -14.58 3.20 -3.58
C VAL A 280 -14.43 2.01 -2.65
N LEU A 281 -14.43 0.81 -3.21
CA LEU A 281 -14.07 -0.43 -2.52
C LEU A 281 -13.11 -1.21 -3.41
N HIS A 282 -11.81 -1.10 -3.16
CA HIS A 282 -10.78 -1.76 -3.95
C HIS A 282 -10.00 -2.78 -3.11
N ILE A 283 -9.21 -3.60 -3.79
CA ILE A 283 -8.20 -4.49 -3.20
C ILE A 283 -6.80 -4.03 -3.59
N ASP A 284 -5.80 -4.82 -3.24
CA ASP A 284 -4.41 -4.57 -3.61
C ASP A 284 -3.70 -5.81 -4.14
N ASN A 285 -2.86 -6.44 -3.32
CA ASN A 285 -1.97 -7.49 -3.77
C ASN A 285 -2.73 -8.77 -4.12
N ALA A 286 -2.26 -9.43 -5.18
CA ALA A 286 -2.68 -10.77 -5.55
C ALA A 286 -1.47 -11.58 -6.03
N ASN A 287 -1.46 -12.86 -5.70
CA ASN A 287 -0.45 -13.79 -6.17
C ASN A 287 -0.94 -14.44 -7.48
N PRO A 288 -0.31 -14.17 -8.63
CA PRO A 288 -0.74 -14.74 -9.90
C PRO A 288 -0.69 -16.28 -9.93
N SER A 289 0.27 -16.91 -9.25
CA SER A 289 0.34 -18.38 -9.17
C SER A 289 -0.86 -18.99 -8.44
N VAL A 290 -1.39 -18.30 -7.43
CA VAL A 290 -2.63 -18.75 -6.75
C VAL A 290 -3.82 -18.68 -7.71
N ILE A 291 -3.92 -17.63 -8.52
CA ILE A 291 -5.00 -17.48 -9.51
C ILE A 291 -4.87 -18.50 -10.64
N ALA A 292 -3.66 -18.71 -11.16
CA ALA A 292 -3.40 -19.53 -12.33
C ALA A 292 -3.54 -21.04 -12.05
N ARG A 293 -3.03 -21.48 -10.89
CA ARG A 293 -2.98 -22.90 -10.51
C ARG A 293 -4.28 -23.38 -9.84
N HIS A 294 -5.03 -22.46 -9.23
CA HIS A 294 -6.39 -22.71 -8.72
C HIS A 294 -7.41 -21.93 -9.57
N GLU A 295 -7.43 -22.20 -10.87
CA GLU A 295 -8.17 -21.39 -11.84
C GLU A 295 -9.66 -21.29 -11.53
N LYS A 296 -10.30 -22.40 -11.14
CA LYS A 296 -11.74 -22.40 -10.83
C LYS A 296 -12.04 -21.43 -9.70
N GLU A 297 -11.33 -21.53 -8.59
CA GLU A 297 -11.48 -20.66 -7.42
C GLU A 297 -11.08 -19.22 -7.74
N GLY A 298 -9.97 -19.02 -8.47
CA GLY A 298 -9.49 -17.71 -8.91
C GLY A 298 -10.50 -16.97 -9.78
N ARG A 299 -11.15 -17.67 -10.72
CA ARG A 299 -12.23 -17.10 -11.55
C ARG A 299 -13.45 -16.72 -10.72
N GLU A 300 -13.87 -17.57 -9.77
CA GLU A 300 -14.99 -17.23 -8.89
C GLU A 300 -14.67 -16.01 -8.03
N ILE A 301 -13.48 -15.94 -7.41
CA ILE A 301 -13.06 -14.77 -6.63
C ILE A 301 -13.03 -13.51 -7.50
N ALA A 302 -12.52 -13.57 -8.72
CA ALA A 302 -12.54 -12.43 -9.63
C ALA A 302 -13.98 -11.94 -9.91
N LYS A 303 -14.95 -12.85 -10.07
CA LYS A 303 -16.38 -12.49 -10.23
C LYS A 303 -16.96 -11.85 -8.98
N ILE A 304 -16.60 -12.35 -7.79
CA ILE A 304 -16.99 -11.76 -6.50
C ILE A 304 -16.49 -10.33 -6.41
N LEU A 305 -15.20 -10.13 -6.71
CA LEU A 305 -14.59 -8.80 -6.70
C LEU A 305 -15.25 -7.86 -7.70
N VAL A 306 -15.52 -8.30 -8.94
CA VAL A 306 -16.24 -7.47 -9.93
C VAL A 306 -17.65 -7.10 -9.47
N ARG A 307 -18.34 -7.99 -8.75
CA ARG A 307 -19.71 -7.77 -8.27
C ARG A 307 -19.78 -6.77 -7.11
N HIS A 308 -18.85 -6.86 -6.17
CA HIS A 308 -18.91 -6.10 -4.91
C HIS A 308 -17.97 -4.89 -4.88
N CYS A 309 -16.84 -4.92 -5.60
CA CYS A 309 -15.89 -3.80 -5.66
C CYS A 309 -16.31 -2.77 -6.71
N THR A 310 -15.82 -1.54 -6.54
CA THR A 310 -16.01 -0.47 -7.51
C THR A 310 -15.05 -0.60 -8.68
N SER A 311 -15.41 -0.04 -9.84
CA SER A 311 -14.57 -0.05 -11.03
C SER A 311 -13.27 0.74 -10.84
N GLY A 312 -12.22 0.36 -11.57
CA GLY A 312 -10.86 0.87 -11.40
C GLY A 312 -10.03 0.05 -10.41
N ASN A 313 -10.55 -1.09 -9.95
CA ASN A 313 -9.88 -1.98 -9.02
C ASN A 313 -8.68 -2.69 -9.66
N VAL A 314 -7.68 -3.00 -8.84
CA VAL A 314 -6.40 -3.51 -9.32
C VAL A 314 -5.96 -4.69 -8.46
N ALA A 315 -5.70 -5.83 -9.11
CA ALA A 315 -4.98 -6.93 -8.50
C ALA A 315 -3.49 -6.76 -8.82
N ALA A 316 -2.71 -6.26 -7.85
CA ALA A 316 -1.29 -6.00 -8.03
C ALA A 316 -0.47 -7.29 -7.88
N PHE A 317 0.13 -7.75 -8.98
CA PHE A 317 0.98 -8.94 -9.01
C PHE A 317 2.42 -8.62 -8.62
N GLY A 318 2.94 -9.38 -7.66
CA GLY A 318 4.37 -9.42 -7.33
C GLY A 318 5.12 -10.38 -8.26
N VAL A 319 5.27 -10.02 -9.53
CA VAL A 319 6.01 -10.83 -10.53
C VAL A 319 7.51 -10.76 -10.26
N GLU A 320 8.00 -9.55 -10.03
CA GLU A 320 9.38 -9.16 -9.72
C GLU A 320 10.40 -9.43 -10.85
N SER A 321 10.32 -10.57 -11.57
CA SER A 321 11.08 -10.88 -12.77
C SER A 321 10.44 -12.05 -13.55
N PHE A 322 10.54 -12.04 -14.88
CA PHE A 322 10.19 -13.16 -15.77
C PHE A 322 11.39 -14.06 -16.12
N ASP A 323 12.62 -13.64 -15.76
CA ASP A 323 13.83 -14.44 -15.96
C ASP A 323 13.92 -15.57 -14.93
N GLU A 324 13.82 -16.82 -15.40
CA GLU A 324 13.89 -18.07 -14.60
C GLU A 324 15.12 -18.13 -13.68
N LYS A 325 16.27 -17.62 -14.14
CA LYS A 325 17.50 -17.60 -13.33
C LYS A 325 17.37 -16.65 -12.15
N VAL A 326 16.68 -15.53 -12.34
CA VAL A 326 16.38 -14.57 -11.27
C VAL A 326 15.31 -15.15 -10.34
N ILE A 327 14.28 -15.80 -10.89
CA ILE A 327 13.23 -16.47 -10.12
C ILE A 327 13.83 -17.47 -9.14
N SER A 328 14.62 -18.42 -9.65
CA SER A 328 15.28 -19.44 -8.85
C SER A 328 16.22 -18.85 -7.78
N LYS A 329 17.11 -17.92 -8.15
CA LYS A 329 18.11 -17.36 -7.22
C LYS A 329 17.54 -16.48 -6.11
N ASN A 330 16.28 -16.06 -6.23
CA ASN A 330 15.63 -15.20 -5.24
C ASN A 330 14.45 -15.88 -4.54
N CYS A 331 14.26 -17.19 -4.75
CA CYS A 331 13.11 -17.92 -4.22
C CYS A 331 11.80 -17.19 -4.61
N LEU A 332 11.66 -16.74 -5.85
CA LEU A 332 10.38 -16.25 -6.35
C LEU A 332 9.47 -17.46 -6.62
N LEU A 333 8.16 -17.26 -6.56
CA LEU A 333 7.18 -18.36 -6.74
C LEU A 333 6.68 -18.43 -8.18
N THR A 334 6.51 -17.25 -8.76
CA THR A 334 5.70 -17.08 -9.95
C THR A 334 6.55 -17.29 -11.19
N GLU A 335 6.12 -18.25 -11.99
CA GLU A 335 6.67 -18.50 -13.32
C GLU A 335 5.94 -17.64 -14.37
N PRO A 336 6.55 -17.35 -15.53
CA PRO A 336 5.94 -16.53 -16.57
C PRO A 336 4.55 -17.03 -17.01
N GLU A 337 4.38 -18.34 -17.14
CA GLU A 337 3.10 -18.96 -17.52
C GLU A 337 1.96 -18.68 -16.52
N ASP A 338 2.28 -18.66 -15.22
CA ASP A 338 1.31 -18.30 -14.17
C ASP A 338 0.83 -16.86 -14.37
N VAL A 339 1.75 -15.94 -14.69
CA VAL A 339 1.42 -14.53 -14.92
C VAL A 339 0.53 -14.38 -16.12
N LEU A 340 0.90 -14.95 -17.28
CA LEU A 340 0.12 -14.86 -18.51
C LEU A 340 -1.30 -15.40 -18.30
N LYS A 341 -1.42 -16.57 -17.66
CA LYS A 341 -2.71 -17.18 -17.35
C LYS A 341 -3.55 -16.33 -16.39
N ALA A 342 -2.96 -15.83 -15.31
CA ALA A 342 -3.68 -14.96 -14.36
C ALA A 342 -4.10 -13.62 -14.99
N VAL A 343 -3.26 -13.04 -15.86
CA VAL A 343 -3.59 -11.82 -16.63
C VAL A 343 -4.79 -12.06 -17.54
N ASN A 344 -4.81 -13.18 -18.27
CA ASN A 344 -5.93 -13.57 -19.13
C ASN A 344 -7.23 -13.70 -18.32
N ILE A 345 -7.20 -14.46 -17.21
CA ILE A 345 -8.36 -14.67 -16.33
C ILE A 345 -8.96 -13.35 -15.86
N LEU A 346 -8.12 -12.42 -15.36
CA LEU A 346 -8.62 -11.14 -14.86
C LEU A 346 -9.14 -10.23 -15.96
N ASN A 347 -8.51 -10.22 -17.15
CA ASN A 347 -9.00 -9.45 -18.28
C ASN A 347 -10.35 -9.96 -18.79
N GLU A 348 -10.53 -11.27 -18.88
CA GLU A 348 -11.79 -11.88 -19.31
C GLU A 348 -12.95 -11.49 -18.38
N ILE A 349 -12.73 -11.52 -17.07
CA ILE A 349 -13.78 -11.30 -16.06
C ILE A 349 -13.99 -9.82 -15.76
N GLY A 350 -12.90 -9.06 -15.63
CA GLY A 350 -12.91 -7.68 -15.11
C GLY A 350 -12.53 -6.60 -16.12
N GLY A 351 -12.10 -6.96 -17.33
CA GLY A 351 -11.57 -6.02 -18.32
C GLY A 351 -12.62 -5.10 -18.96
N LYS A 352 -13.92 -5.39 -18.78
CA LYS A 352 -15.00 -4.54 -19.27
C LYS A 352 -15.03 -3.20 -18.52
N ARG A 353 -15.25 -2.11 -19.26
CA ARG A 353 -15.44 -0.75 -18.70
C ARG A 353 -16.67 -0.72 -17.78
N GLY A 354 -16.47 -0.22 -16.57
CA GLY A 354 -17.52 0.00 -15.58
C GLY A 354 -17.97 1.46 -15.50
N GLU A 355 -18.73 1.77 -14.45
CA GLU A 355 -19.57 2.98 -14.38
C GLU A 355 -18.80 4.29 -14.23
N ASN A 356 -17.59 4.23 -13.67
CA ASN A 356 -16.72 5.41 -13.46
C ASN A 356 -15.75 5.66 -14.63
N GLY A 357 -15.92 4.94 -15.74
CA GLY A 357 -15.07 5.02 -16.92
C GLY A 357 -13.84 4.10 -16.90
N MET A 358 -13.52 3.46 -15.78
CA MET A 358 -12.43 2.49 -15.68
C MET A 358 -12.95 1.05 -15.82
N PRO A 359 -12.13 0.09 -16.27
CA PRO A 359 -12.45 -1.34 -16.18
C PRO A 359 -12.72 -1.81 -14.75
N TYR A 360 -13.53 -2.84 -14.56
CA TYR A 360 -13.89 -3.32 -13.21
C TYR A 360 -12.69 -3.79 -12.40
N LEU A 361 -11.93 -4.75 -12.93
CA LEU A 361 -10.78 -5.34 -12.27
C LEU A 361 -9.71 -5.65 -13.32
N LEU A 362 -8.51 -5.15 -13.11
CA LEU A 362 -7.38 -5.42 -13.99
C LEU A 362 -6.13 -5.83 -13.20
N PRO A 363 -5.25 -6.64 -13.80
CA PRO A 363 -3.94 -6.94 -13.23
C PRO A 363 -3.03 -5.71 -13.30
N GLY A 364 -2.22 -5.51 -12.27
CA GLY A 364 -1.02 -4.68 -12.29
C GLY A 364 0.24 -5.55 -12.13
N ILE A 365 1.38 -5.11 -12.64
CA ILE A 365 2.65 -5.85 -12.50
C ILE A 365 3.67 -5.02 -11.75
N ASN A 366 4.30 -5.61 -10.75
CA ASN A 366 5.51 -5.11 -10.11
C ASN A 366 6.73 -5.88 -10.61
N LEU A 367 7.74 -5.16 -11.09
CA LEU A 367 9.07 -5.67 -11.42
C LEU A 367 10.11 -5.03 -10.51
N LEU A 368 11.14 -5.80 -10.18
CA LEU A 368 12.18 -5.42 -9.23
C LEU A 368 13.56 -5.64 -9.83
N SER A 369 14.28 -4.54 -10.06
CA SER A 369 15.66 -4.60 -10.51
C SER A 369 16.63 -4.68 -9.34
N GLY A 370 17.76 -5.36 -9.57
CA GLY A 370 18.85 -5.56 -8.64
C GLY A 370 18.77 -6.84 -7.82
N LEU A 371 17.90 -7.77 -8.22
CA LEU A 371 17.80 -9.11 -7.68
C LEU A 371 19.02 -9.99 -8.02
N LYS A 372 19.23 -11.06 -7.24
CA LYS A 372 20.32 -12.01 -7.47
C LYS A 372 20.17 -12.67 -8.84
N GLY A 373 21.26 -12.76 -9.61
CA GLY A 373 21.24 -13.42 -10.92
C GLY A 373 20.90 -12.51 -12.10
N GLU A 374 20.40 -11.29 -11.87
CA GLU A 374 20.04 -10.33 -12.92
C GLU A 374 21.25 -10.03 -13.84
N SER A 375 21.04 -10.19 -15.14
CA SER A 375 22.00 -9.93 -16.22
C SER A 375 21.47 -8.84 -17.16
N ASN A 376 22.16 -8.61 -18.27
CA ASN A 376 21.65 -7.73 -19.31
C ASN A 376 20.43 -8.35 -20.02
N ASP A 377 20.47 -9.67 -20.26
CA ASP A 377 19.40 -10.43 -20.92
C ASP A 377 18.10 -10.41 -20.12
N THR A 378 18.18 -10.34 -18.77
CA THR A 378 17.02 -10.20 -17.88
C THR A 378 16.11 -9.04 -18.29
N PHE A 379 16.67 -7.92 -18.75
CA PHE A 379 15.88 -6.76 -19.17
C PHE A 379 15.11 -7.00 -20.47
N GLU A 380 15.69 -7.74 -21.41
CA GLU A 380 15.01 -8.11 -22.66
C GLU A 380 13.94 -9.17 -22.39
N ILE A 381 14.24 -10.20 -21.59
CA ILE A 381 13.25 -11.22 -21.19
C ILE A 381 12.02 -10.56 -20.53
N ASN A 382 12.24 -9.65 -19.57
CA ASN A 382 11.15 -8.93 -18.92
C ASN A 382 10.36 -8.06 -19.91
N TYR A 383 11.02 -7.47 -20.90
CA TYR A 383 10.37 -6.69 -21.94
C TYR A 383 9.50 -7.58 -22.84
N ASP A 384 10.03 -8.71 -23.29
CA ASP A 384 9.35 -9.62 -24.23
C ASP A 384 8.06 -10.18 -23.64
N TYR A 385 8.05 -10.61 -22.38
CA TYR A 385 6.80 -11.06 -21.72
C TYR A 385 5.78 -9.94 -21.52
N LEU A 386 6.22 -8.71 -21.22
CA LEU A 386 5.32 -7.56 -21.16
C LEU A 386 4.75 -7.22 -22.55
N LYS A 387 5.56 -7.39 -23.60
CA LYS A 387 5.14 -7.24 -24.99
C LYS A 387 4.13 -8.31 -25.38
N GLU A 388 4.36 -9.57 -25.00
CA GLU A 388 3.43 -10.68 -25.24
C GLU A 388 2.07 -10.44 -24.59
N ILE A 389 2.05 -9.96 -23.34
CA ILE A 389 0.82 -9.54 -22.66
C ILE A 389 0.09 -8.45 -23.46
N TYR A 390 0.83 -7.47 -23.99
CA TYR A 390 0.23 -6.41 -24.80
C TYR A 390 -0.27 -6.94 -26.16
N ASP A 391 0.50 -7.77 -26.85
CA ASP A 391 0.19 -8.30 -28.18
C ASP A 391 -1.00 -9.25 -28.15
N SER A 392 -1.21 -9.99 -27.04
CA SER A 392 -2.38 -10.84 -26.82
C SER A 392 -3.69 -10.08 -26.58
N GLY A 393 -3.67 -8.74 -26.63
CA GLY A 393 -4.87 -7.91 -26.46
C GLY A 393 -5.24 -7.60 -25.01
N ASN A 394 -4.53 -8.17 -24.04
CA ASN A 394 -4.78 -7.92 -22.63
C ASN A 394 -4.43 -6.50 -22.20
N ILE A 395 -5.00 -6.09 -21.07
CA ILE A 395 -4.78 -4.79 -20.45
C ILE A 395 -4.12 -4.99 -19.09
N LEU A 396 -2.98 -4.31 -18.90
CA LEU A 396 -2.39 -4.12 -17.59
C LEU A 396 -2.75 -2.73 -17.08
N ARG A 397 -3.22 -2.66 -15.85
CA ARG A 397 -3.61 -1.40 -15.22
C ARG A 397 -2.43 -0.48 -14.97
N ARG A 398 -1.27 -1.06 -14.66
CA ARG A 398 -0.01 -0.38 -14.35
C ARG A 398 1.14 -1.37 -14.39
N ILE A 399 2.30 -0.92 -14.89
CA ILE A 399 3.59 -1.57 -14.66
C ILE A 399 4.44 -0.70 -13.72
N ASN A 400 4.78 -1.25 -12.56
CA ASN A 400 5.64 -0.63 -11.57
C ASN A 400 7.03 -1.25 -11.63
N ILE A 401 8.05 -0.41 -11.82
CA ILE A 401 9.45 -0.87 -11.94
C ILE A 401 10.28 -0.12 -10.90
N ARG A 402 10.70 -0.86 -9.88
CA ARG A 402 11.45 -0.39 -8.71
C ARG A 402 12.80 -1.09 -8.60
N GLN A 403 13.66 -0.57 -7.75
CA GLN A 403 14.91 -1.22 -7.37
C GLN A 403 14.73 -1.85 -5.99
N VAL A 404 15.25 -3.06 -5.81
CA VAL A 404 15.23 -3.75 -4.53
C VAL A 404 15.98 -2.97 -3.46
N VAL A 405 15.47 -2.98 -2.24
CA VAL A 405 16.17 -2.46 -1.06
C VAL A 405 16.69 -3.64 -0.25
N PRO A 406 17.96 -3.65 0.16
CA PRO A 406 18.53 -4.72 0.96
C PRO A 406 18.22 -4.51 2.44
N PHE A 407 16.97 -4.71 2.84
CA PHE A 407 16.56 -4.60 4.24
C PHE A 407 17.31 -5.58 5.14
N PHE A 408 17.63 -5.15 6.36
CA PHE A 408 18.39 -5.95 7.30
C PHE A 408 17.62 -7.23 7.67
N GLY A 409 18.28 -8.39 7.67
CA GLY A 409 17.63 -9.68 7.94
C GLY A 409 16.93 -10.34 6.74
N THR A 410 17.00 -9.73 5.56
CA THR A 410 16.65 -10.37 4.29
C THR A 410 17.88 -11.02 3.64
N ASP A 411 17.68 -11.91 2.67
CA ASP A 411 18.79 -12.64 2.04
C ASP A 411 19.52 -11.80 0.99
N ILE A 412 18.89 -10.72 0.51
CA ILE A 412 19.53 -9.80 -0.42
C ILE A 412 20.41 -8.82 0.33
N THR A 413 21.64 -8.67 -0.13
CA THR A 413 22.67 -7.89 0.58
C THR A 413 22.97 -6.56 -0.10
N VAL A 414 23.63 -5.66 0.63
CA VAL A 414 24.17 -4.41 0.04
C VAL A 414 25.11 -4.71 -1.14
N LYS A 415 25.92 -5.77 -1.05
CA LYS A 415 26.83 -6.20 -2.12
C LYS A 415 26.08 -6.60 -3.40
N ASP A 416 24.94 -7.26 -3.28
CA ASP A 416 24.12 -7.65 -4.44
C ASP A 416 23.59 -6.41 -5.17
N VAL A 417 23.10 -5.44 -4.40
CA VAL A 417 22.59 -4.17 -4.93
C VAL A 417 23.71 -3.30 -5.52
N GLU A 418 24.91 -3.31 -4.95
CA GLU A 418 26.08 -2.63 -5.52
C GLU A 418 26.50 -3.21 -6.88
N LYS A 419 26.41 -4.54 -7.05
CA LYS A 419 26.61 -5.16 -8.36
C LYS A 419 25.57 -4.68 -9.36
N ALA A 420 24.30 -4.60 -8.95
CA ALA A 420 23.22 -4.11 -9.79
C ALA A 420 23.39 -2.64 -10.21
N ARG A 421 23.97 -1.79 -9.35
CA ARG A 421 24.26 -0.38 -9.68
C ARG A 421 25.17 -0.23 -10.90
N LYS A 422 26.02 -1.21 -11.21
CA LYS A 422 26.84 -1.21 -12.43
C LYS A 422 25.99 -1.20 -13.71
N ARG A 423 24.74 -1.67 -13.64
CA ARG A 423 23.76 -1.68 -14.74
C ARG A 423 22.74 -0.53 -14.66
N LYS A 424 22.97 0.50 -13.84
CA LYS A 424 22.02 1.61 -13.65
C LYS A 424 21.57 2.25 -14.97
N ASN A 425 22.49 2.46 -15.92
CA ASN A 425 22.15 3.03 -17.23
C ASN A 425 21.25 2.09 -18.05
N LEU A 426 21.49 0.78 -18.00
CA LEU A 426 20.63 -0.22 -18.66
C LEU A 426 19.23 -0.25 -18.03
N PHE A 427 19.15 -0.23 -16.70
CA PHE A 427 17.88 -0.13 -15.97
C PHE A 427 17.07 1.12 -16.36
N LEU A 428 17.72 2.27 -16.51
CA LEU A 428 17.06 3.50 -16.94
C LEU A 428 16.54 3.40 -18.39
N LYS A 429 17.34 2.81 -19.30
CA LYS A 429 16.92 2.55 -20.69
C LYS A 429 15.74 1.58 -20.74
N PHE A 430 15.80 0.47 -20.01
CA PHE A 430 14.71 -0.49 -19.89
C PHE A 430 13.43 0.18 -19.39
N LYS A 431 13.52 0.99 -18.33
CA LYS A 431 12.36 1.75 -17.83
C LYS A 431 11.77 2.67 -18.88
N GLU A 432 12.60 3.35 -19.67
CA GLU A 432 12.11 4.20 -20.76
C GLU A 432 11.42 3.39 -21.85
N LYS A 433 12.05 2.31 -22.31
CA LYS A 433 11.49 1.37 -23.30
C LYS A 433 10.11 0.88 -22.87
N ILE A 434 9.95 0.42 -21.63
CA ILE A 434 8.64 0.01 -21.10
C ILE A 434 7.64 1.17 -21.06
N ARG A 435 8.07 2.40 -20.73
CA ARG A 435 7.15 3.55 -20.72
C ARG A 435 6.62 3.88 -22.12
N THR A 436 7.49 3.84 -23.13
CA THR A 436 7.16 4.24 -24.50
C THR A 436 6.43 3.16 -25.26
N GLU A 437 6.88 1.92 -25.15
CA GLU A 437 6.44 0.81 -26.00
C GLU A 437 5.33 -0.03 -25.36
N ILE A 438 5.19 -0.01 -24.03
CA ILE A 438 4.19 -0.81 -23.32
C ILE A 438 3.19 0.07 -22.56
N ASP A 439 3.61 0.86 -21.56
CA ASP A 439 2.66 1.60 -20.71
C ASP A 439 1.82 2.61 -21.49
N ASN A 440 2.43 3.41 -22.39
CA ASN A 440 1.68 4.42 -23.14
C ASN A 440 0.67 3.78 -24.12
N PRO A 441 1.03 2.77 -24.92
CA PRO A 441 0.04 2.01 -25.70
C PRO A 441 -1.04 1.33 -24.85
N MET A 442 -0.68 0.74 -23.70
CA MET A 442 -1.62 0.12 -22.77
C MET A 442 -2.63 1.15 -22.23
N LEU A 443 -2.17 2.35 -21.90
CA LEU A 443 -3.00 3.45 -21.41
C LEU A 443 -4.00 3.92 -22.47
N LYS A 444 -3.58 4.00 -23.74
CA LYS A 444 -4.45 4.30 -24.88
C LYS A 444 -5.52 3.23 -25.09
N ARG A 445 -5.16 1.95 -24.98
CA ARG A 445 -6.10 0.82 -25.06
C ARG A 445 -7.13 0.86 -23.94
N MET A 446 -6.68 1.10 -22.70
CA MET A 446 -7.54 1.13 -21.53
C MET A 446 -8.47 2.34 -21.50
N LEU A 447 -7.95 3.52 -21.86
CA LEU A 447 -8.64 4.80 -21.80
C LEU A 447 -8.52 5.54 -23.13
N PRO A 448 -9.26 5.11 -24.18
CA PRO A 448 -9.35 5.87 -25.42
C PRO A 448 -9.80 7.31 -25.17
N THR A 449 -9.42 8.24 -26.04
CA THR A 449 -9.98 9.60 -26.06
C THR A 449 -11.50 9.55 -26.07
N GLU A 450 -12.15 10.57 -25.50
CA GLU A 450 -13.59 10.64 -25.26
C GLU A 450 -14.12 9.75 -24.12
N THR A 451 -13.29 8.89 -23.51
CA THR A 451 -13.68 8.21 -22.27
C THR A 451 -14.00 9.24 -21.19
N ILE A 452 -15.15 9.11 -20.53
CA ILE A 452 -15.52 9.92 -19.36
C ILE A 452 -15.13 9.18 -18.09
N LEU A 453 -14.22 9.76 -17.33
CA LEU A 453 -13.85 9.34 -15.98
C LEU A 453 -14.65 10.15 -14.97
N LYS A 454 -15.39 9.46 -14.10
CA LYS A 454 -16.24 10.12 -13.10
C LYS A 454 -15.52 10.32 -11.77
N ASN A 455 -15.89 11.34 -11.01
CA ASN A 455 -15.42 11.58 -9.65
C ASN A 455 -13.88 11.66 -9.54
N VAL A 456 -13.25 12.48 -10.38
CA VAL A 456 -11.84 12.83 -10.27
C VAL A 456 -11.68 13.92 -9.22
N LEU A 457 -10.91 13.67 -8.16
CA LEU A 457 -10.55 14.72 -7.20
C LEU A 457 -9.46 15.60 -7.81
N VAL A 458 -9.70 16.91 -7.88
CA VAL A 458 -8.66 17.89 -8.20
C VAL A 458 -7.79 18.08 -6.97
N GLU A 459 -6.51 17.74 -7.07
CA GLU A 459 -5.63 17.56 -5.92
C GLU A 459 -4.58 18.66 -5.77
N VAL A 460 -4.01 19.16 -6.87
CA VAL A 460 -3.02 20.25 -6.86
C VAL A 460 -3.13 21.14 -8.08
N LYS A 461 -2.74 22.40 -7.89
CA LYS A 461 -2.45 23.34 -8.97
C LYS A 461 -0.94 23.38 -9.20
N GLU A 462 -0.53 23.09 -10.43
CA GLU A 462 0.82 23.32 -10.96
C GLU A 462 0.86 24.71 -11.64
N LYS A 463 1.98 25.07 -12.27
CA LYS A 463 2.13 26.33 -13.01
C LYS A 463 1.18 26.41 -14.22
N ASN A 464 0.88 27.65 -14.65
CA ASN A 464 0.19 27.96 -15.92
C ASN A 464 -1.20 27.33 -16.08
N ASP A 465 -2.04 27.37 -15.04
CA ASP A 465 -3.41 26.80 -15.05
C ASP A 465 -3.47 25.31 -15.41
N LEU A 466 -2.38 24.58 -15.14
CA LEU A 466 -2.36 23.13 -15.15
C LEU A 466 -2.69 22.63 -13.73
N TYR A 467 -3.70 21.79 -13.64
CA TYR A 467 -4.07 21.11 -12.40
C TYR A 467 -3.83 19.62 -12.55
N PHE A 468 -3.61 18.94 -11.44
CA PHE A 468 -3.58 17.49 -11.40
C PHE A 468 -4.67 16.95 -10.50
N GLY A 469 -5.30 15.87 -10.95
CA GLY A 469 -6.30 15.15 -10.19
C GLY A 469 -6.22 13.65 -10.43
N ARG A 470 -6.90 12.89 -9.56
CA ARG A 470 -6.97 11.42 -9.62
C ARG A 470 -8.34 10.96 -9.15
N GLN A 471 -8.83 9.86 -9.71
CA GLN A 471 -9.90 9.09 -9.05
C GLN A 471 -9.35 8.48 -7.76
N PHE A 472 -10.19 8.28 -6.76
CA PHE A 472 -9.80 7.53 -5.57
C PHE A 472 -9.73 6.03 -5.85
N GLY A 473 -8.85 5.34 -5.13
CA GLY A 473 -8.69 3.90 -5.21
C GLY A 473 -7.25 3.45 -5.43
N SER A 474 -7.07 2.15 -5.60
CA SER A 474 -5.76 1.51 -5.80
C SER A 474 -5.06 1.98 -7.07
N TYR A 475 -3.84 2.48 -6.93
CA TYR A 475 -2.97 2.93 -8.03
C TYR A 475 -3.66 3.83 -9.08
N PRO A 476 -4.22 4.97 -8.67
CA PRO A 476 -5.02 5.79 -9.56
C PRO A 476 -4.14 6.51 -10.59
N ILE A 477 -4.71 6.78 -11.77
CA ILE A 477 -4.00 7.44 -12.87
C ILE A 477 -3.96 8.94 -12.61
N LEU A 478 -2.80 9.54 -12.82
CA LEU A 478 -2.64 10.99 -12.80
C LEU A 478 -3.30 11.61 -14.03
N ILE A 479 -4.16 12.60 -13.81
CA ILE A 479 -4.89 13.32 -14.85
C ILE A 479 -4.41 14.77 -14.85
N GLY A 480 -3.84 15.22 -15.96
CA GLY A 480 -3.55 16.64 -16.19
C GLY A 480 -4.79 17.36 -16.71
N ILE A 481 -5.18 18.44 -16.05
CA ILE A 481 -6.37 19.24 -16.33
C ILE A 481 -5.91 20.63 -16.72
N ALA A 482 -5.96 20.95 -18.01
CA ALA A 482 -5.52 22.23 -18.55
C ALA A 482 -6.73 23.18 -18.71
N GLU A 483 -7.24 23.68 -17.59
CA GLU A 483 -8.39 24.58 -17.54
C GLU A 483 -8.17 25.71 -16.53
N LYS A 484 -8.75 26.88 -16.83
CA LYS A 484 -8.65 28.04 -15.95
C LYS A 484 -9.59 27.89 -14.76
N ASN A 485 -9.16 28.39 -13.61
CA ASN A 485 -9.99 28.54 -12.39
C ASN A 485 -10.61 27.23 -11.88
N VAL A 486 -9.90 26.11 -12.01
CA VAL A 486 -10.32 24.85 -11.37
C VAL A 486 -10.10 24.94 -9.86
N GLU A 487 -11.08 24.47 -9.09
CA GLU A 487 -11.02 24.48 -7.63
C GLU A 487 -10.39 23.19 -7.09
N ILE A 488 -9.38 23.32 -6.24
CA ILE A 488 -8.71 22.18 -5.57
C ILE A 488 -9.65 21.63 -4.49
N GLY A 489 -9.69 20.32 -4.34
CA GLY A 489 -10.52 19.62 -3.35
C GLY A 489 -11.92 19.27 -3.83
N LYS A 490 -12.28 19.62 -5.07
CA LYS A 490 -13.56 19.25 -5.70
C LYS A 490 -13.44 18.01 -6.57
N PHE A 491 -14.52 17.24 -6.58
CA PHE A 491 -14.72 16.13 -7.52
C PHE A 491 -15.32 16.67 -8.82
N VAL A 492 -14.76 16.25 -9.94
CA VAL A 492 -15.22 16.60 -11.30
C VAL A 492 -15.24 15.37 -12.20
N ASP A 493 -16.10 15.40 -13.21
CA ASP A 493 -16.08 14.40 -14.28
C ASP A 493 -15.18 14.89 -15.42
N MET A 494 -14.40 13.98 -15.99
CA MET A 494 -13.30 14.30 -16.90
C MET A 494 -13.39 13.49 -18.18
N ARG A 495 -13.40 14.16 -19.33
CA ARG A 495 -13.25 13.54 -20.65
C ARG A 495 -11.76 13.44 -20.98
N VAL A 496 -11.29 12.24 -21.34
CA VAL A 496 -9.92 11.99 -21.79
C VAL A 496 -9.68 12.66 -23.13
N THR A 497 -8.66 13.51 -23.23
CA THR A 497 -8.27 14.24 -24.45
C THR A 497 -6.91 13.83 -25.00
N GLY A 498 -6.11 13.13 -24.22
CA GLY A 498 -4.76 12.74 -24.63
C GLY A 498 -3.97 12.06 -23.52
N TYR A 499 -2.67 11.92 -23.76
CA TYR A 499 -1.79 11.08 -22.96
C TYR A 499 -0.46 11.77 -22.70
N GLY A 500 0.00 11.71 -21.45
CA GLY A 500 1.37 11.95 -21.09
C GLY A 500 2.16 10.64 -21.02
N ARG A 501 3.31 10.68 -20.33
CA ARG A 501 4.21 9.52 -20.21
C ARG A 501 3.61 8.38 -19.38
N ARG A 502 2.92 8.70 -18.27
CA ARG A 502 2.22 7.75 -17.38
C ARG A 502 0.90 8.32 -16.86
N SER A 503 0.42 9.35 -17.52
CA SER A 503 -0.73 10.16 -17.15
C SER A 503 -1.61 10.32 -18.37
N ILE A 504 -2.85 10.71 -18.13
CA ILE A 504 -3.74 11.19 -19.19
C ILE A 504 -3.89 12.70 -19.08
N THR A 505 -4.32 13.34 -20.15
CA THR A 505 -4.87 14.68 -20.12
C THR A 505 -6.37 14.61 -20.29
N GLY A 506 -7.09 15.52 -19.65
CA GLY A 506 -8.53 15.60 -19.82
C GLY A 506 -9.06 17.01 -19.69
N LYS A 507 -10.34 17.15 -20.04
CA LYS A 507 -11.17 18.34 -19.85
C LYS A 507 -12.37 18.01 -18.98
N ILE A 508 -12.77 18.96 -18.14
CA ILE A 508 -13.93 18.85 -17.27
C ILE A 508 -15.19 18.75 -18.14
N VAL A 509 -16.06 17.81 -17.80
CA VAL A 509 -17.40 17.67 -18.38
C VAL A 509 -18.38 18.38 -17.46
N LYS A 510 -19.21 19.25 -18.04
CA LYS A 510 -20.28 19.96 -17.32
C LYS A 510 -21.54 19.12 -17.23
#